data_AF-A0A5K0UZS0-F1
#
_entry.id   AF-A0A5K0UZS0-F1
#
_cell.length_a   1.000
_cell.length_b   1.000
_cell.length_c   1.000
_cell.angle_alpha   90.00
_cell.angle_beta   90.00
_cell.angle_gamma   90.00
#
_symmetry.space_group_name_H-M   'P 1'
#
loop_
_entity.id
_entity.type
_entity.pdbx_description
1 polymer ?
#
loop_
_entity_poly.entity_id
_entity_poly.type
_entity_poly.pdbx_seq_one_letter_code
_entity_poly.pdbx_strand_id
1 'polypeptide(L)' 'ASLALGVTDVMFKKPAEAKSFQRLSGADRKKLRRSIKERFTHATDADIDELVPPK' A
#
# COMPACT_ATOMS: atom_id res chain seq x y z
N ALA A 1 -13.19 -15.34 -28.08
CA ALA A 1 -13.13 -14.22 -27.11
C ALA A 1 -11.83 -14.34 -26.34
N SER A 2 -10.77 -13.67 -26.80
CA SER A 2 -9.51 -13.55 -26.05
C SER A 2 -9.40 -12.10 -25.62
N LEU A 3 -9.75 -11.84 -24.36
CA LEU A 3 -9.39 -10.59 -23.70
C LEU A 3 -7.87 -10.64 -23.48
N ALA A 4 -7.14 -10.08 -24.44
CA ALA A 4 -5.76 -9.67 -24.23
C ALA A 4 -5.78 -8.57 -23.16
N LEU A 5 -5.60 -8.97 -21.90
CA LEU A 5 -5.18 -8.07 -20.83
C LEU A 5 -3.75 -7.62 -21.14
N GLY A 6 -3.63 -6.68 -22.08
CA GLY A 6 -2.40 -5.98 -22.39
C GLY A 6 -2.04 -5.00 -21.27
N VAL A 7 -1.72 -5.51 -20.08
CA VAL A 7 -1.01 -4.78 -19.02
C VAL A 7 -0.18 -5.78 -18.21
N THR A 8 0.92 -6.25 -18.76
CA THR A 8 1.99 -6.87 -17.97
C THR A 8 3.34 -6.24 -18.32
N ASP A 9 3.42 -4.92 -18.26
CA ASP A 9 4.63 -4.36 -17.67
C ASP A 9 4.40 -4.37 -16.15
N VAL A 10 4.65 -5.55 -15.57
CA VAL A 10 4.55 -5.76 -14.13
C VAL A 10 5.51 -4.78 -13.46
N MET A 11 4.99 -3.94 -12.56
CA MET A 11 5.71 -2.89 -11.82
C MET A 11 7.05 -3.34 -11.20
N PHE A 12 7.24 -4.66 -11.05
CA PHE A 12 8.44 -5.31 -10.52
C PHE A 12 8.96 -6.46 -11.42
N LYS A 13 8.83 -6.36 -12.75
CA LYS A 13 9.31 -7.38 -13.70
C LYS A 13 10.82 -7.60 -13.65
N LYS A 14 11.55 -6.54 -13.36
CA LYS A 14 13.01 -6.51 -13.22
C LYS A 14 13.35 -6.20 -11.76
N PRO A 15 14.53 -6.61 -11.28
CA PRO A 15 15.01 -6.21 -9.97
C PRO A 15 14.96 -4.68 -9.84
N ALA A 16 14.32 -4.18 -8.79
CA ALA A 16 14.24 -2.76 -8.48
C ALA A 16 14.95 -2.51 -7.15
N GLU A 17 15.98 -1.69 -7.17
CA GLU A 17 16.72 -1.30 -5.96
C GLU A 17 16.00 -0.16 -5.23
N ALA A 18 15.95 -0.24 -3.90
CA ALA A 18 15.37 0.81 -3.08
C ALA A 18 16.30 2.03 -3.05
N LYS A 19 15.82 3.18 -3.55
CA LYS A 19 16.59 4.43 -3.60
C LYS A 19 16.85 5.02 -2.21
N SER A 20 15.89 4.87 -1.30
CA SER A 20 15.97 5.41 0.05
C SER A 20 14.94 4.75 0.97
N PHE A 21 15.18 4.87 2.28
CA PHE A 21 14.24 4.46 3.31
C PHE A 21 13.90 5.68 4.18
N GLN A 22 12.62 6.05 4.23
CA GLN A 22 12.15 7.22 4.98
C GLN A 22 11.19 6.81 6.11
N ARG A 23 11.46 7.31 7.32
CA ARG A 23 10.53 7.18 8.45
C ARG A 23 9.34 8.10 8.26
N LEU A 24 8.13 7.56 8.40
CA LEU A 24 6.91 8.36 8.37
C LEU A 24 6.76 9.20 9.65
N SER A 25 6.31 10.45 9.47
CA SER A 25 5.85 11.31 10.56
C SER A 25 4.55 10.78 11.18
N GLY A 26 4.16 11.31 12.34
CA GLY A 26 2.87 10.95 12.95
C GLY A 26 1.67 11.38 12.09
N ALA A 27 1.75 12.58 11.48
CA ALA A 27 0.71 13.10 10.60
C ALA A 27 0.56 12.24 9.34
N ASP A 28 1.67 11.87 8.70
CA ASP A 28 1.65 11.03 7.50
C ASP A 28 1.16 9.62 7.78
N ARG A 29 1.50 9.06 8.95
CA ARG A 29 0.95 7.76 9.39
C ARG A 29 -0.57 7.82 9.56
N LYS A 30 -1.09 8.90 10.14
CA LYS A 30 -2.55 9.10 10.26
C LYS A 30 -3.21 9.21 8.88
N LYS A 31 -2.57 9.92 7.94
CA LYS A 31 -3.05 10.03 6.55
C LYS A 31 -3.05 8.66 5.85
N LEU A 32 -2.00 7.87 6.02
CA LEU A 32 -1.90 6.50 5.47
C LEU A 32 -3.03 5.61 5.99
N ARG A 33 -3.26 5.56 7.31
CA ARG A 33 -4.36 4.76 7.91
C ARG A 33 -5.71 5.16 7.32
N ARG A 34 -5.97 6.46 7.14
CA ARG A 34 -7.21 6.95 6.49
C ARG A 34 -7.34 6.46 5.05
N SER A 35 -6.29 6.61 4.24
CA SER A 35 -6.30 6.15 2.84
C SER A 35 -6.46 4.63 2.70
N ILE A 36 -5.93 3.84 3.64
CA ILE A 36 -6.13 2.39 3.67
C ILE A 36 -7.62 2.08 3.91
N LYS A 37 -8.26 2.68 4.92
CA LYS A 37 -9.70 2.48 5.18
C LYS A 37 -10.57 2.86 3.97
N GLU A 38 -10.24 3.95 3.29
CA GLU A 38 -10.97 4.43 2.12
C GLU A 38 -10.82 3.50 0.91
N ARG A 39 -9.64 2.87 0.73
CA ARG A 39 -9.35 1.98 -0.41
C ARG A 39 -9.70 0.52 -0.16
N PHE A 40 -9.65 0.07 1.09
CA PHE A 40 -9.90 -1.30 1.51
C PHE A 40 -11.12 -1.35 2.43
N THR A 41 -12.31 -1.30 1.83
CA THR A 41 -13.60 -1.23 2.54
C THR A 41 -13.90 -2.44 3.43
N HIS A 42 -13.22 -3.57 3.22
CA HIS A 42 -13.37 -4.80 4.02
C HIS A 42 -12.33 -4.95 5.12
N ALA A 43 -11.30 -4.10 5.14
CA ALA A 43 -10.30 -4.14 6.20
C ALA A 43 -10.89 -3.52 7.46
N THR A 44 -10.87 -4.27 8.57
CA THR A 44 -11.32 -3.76 9.86
C THR A 44 -10.26 -2.86 10.47
N ASP A 45 -10.65 -2.05 11.46
CA ASP A 45 -9.71 -1.21 12.19
C ASP A 45 -8.63 -2.04 12.91
N ALA A 46 -8.96 -3.25 13.35
CA ALA A 46 -8.01 -4.17 13.97
C ALA A 46 -6.95 -4.66 12.96
N ASP A 47 -7.36 -5.04 11.73
CA ASP A 47 -6.43 -5.49 10.68
C ASP A 47 -5.43 -4.38 10.31
N ILE A 48 -5.91 -3.13 10.26
CA ILE A 48 -5.09 -1.97 9.94
C ILE A 48 -4.11 -1.66 11.08
N ASP A 49 -4.53 -1.86 12.33
CA ASP A 49 -3.69 -1.59 13.50
C ASP A 49 -2.63 -2.67 13.72
N GLU A 50 -2.88 -3.91 13.29
CA GLU A 50 -1.86 -4.96 13.24
C GLU A 50 -0.78 -4.66 12.20
N LEU A 51 -1.17 -4.17 11.01
CA LEU A 51 -0.24 -3.83 9.92
C LEU A 51 0.49 -2.51 10.15
N VAL A 52 -0.20 -1.51 10.70
CA VAL A 52 0.31 -0.16 10.93
C VAL A 52 0.04 0.22 12.38
N PRO A 53 0.82 -0.33 13.32
CA PRO A 53 0.62 -0.06 14.73
C PRO A 53 0.66 1.44 15.01
N PRO A 54 -0.23 1.94 15.89
CA PRO A 54 -0.09 3.28 16.43
C PRO A 54 1.31 3.38 17.07
N LYS A 55 1.98 4.51 16.82
CA LYS A 55 3.20 4.84 17.55
C LYS A 55 2.86 5.06 19.02
#